data_AF-A0A3D5D6K2-F1
#
_entry.id   AF-A0A3D5D6K2-F1
#
_cell.length_a   1.000
_cell.length_b   1.000
_cell.length_c   1.000
_cell.angle_alpha   90.00
_cell.angle_beta   90.00
_cell.angle_gamma   90.00
#
_symmetry.space_group_name_H-M   'P 1'
#
loop_
_entity.id
_entity.type
_entity.pdbx_description
1 polymer ?
#
loop_
_entity_poly.entity_id
_entity_poly.type
_entity_poly.pdbx_seq_one_letter_code
_entity_poly.pdbx_strand_id
1 'polypeptide(L)'
;WLDVARYAESNGMERNAAFPHAWRYRDYVIDAFNSDKPFNEFIKEQVAGDLLPGQTTDARRIATGFLAMGPKSLNNRNAQEFKMDLVDEQLDVTTRAFMAVTVACARCHDHKFDPIPTEDYYSMAGIFTSTQTLFGGATGGGIRHQTKLIELQEGRTAKKPEARPNPQNTAAKIAALQKSQRALAAERKKLQQQIKGKAKANPRFKEIQKETRELAKQLQALRRKAGNNRNAGGAKQAGPLAMGAVEGRPANIKVHIRGNVATQGKLTERGFPQVFDFAGPKVNPSQSGRLQLAEWIAHRDNPLTARVFANRAWHHLFGRGIVRTVDNFGATGERPANPALLDHLAARFIAQGWSVKKLVREIVLSRSYQMASAHSVANANLDPDNTLFWKMNQRRLDAESMRDGMLATAGQLNPSPYRGSVLTQVGAVNLGRSLQNLERLQSTEFAYRSVYLPVARQAVPEVLKTFDFAEPSIIVGRREITTVPTQALFLLNSKFVTEQAGAMA
;
A
#
# COMPACT_ATOMS: atom_id res chain seq x y z
N TRP A 1 -10.73 7.95 -2.27
CA TRP A 1 -9.32 7.64 -2.61
C TRP A 1 -8.76 6.48 -1.81
N LEU A 2 -8.89 6.45 -0.48
CA LEU A 2 -8.34 5.38 0.36
C LEU A 2 -8.82 3.98 -0.05
N ASP A 3 -10.08 3.85 -0.47
CA ASP A 3 -10.65 2.63 -1.06
C ASP A 3 -9.87 2.15 -2.29
N VAL A 4 -9.64 3.05 -3.26
CA VAL A 4 -8.87 2.78 -4.48
C VAL A 4 -7.42 2.40 -4.16
N ALA A 5 -6.83 3.06 -3.14
CA ALA A 5 -5.48 2.75 -2.69
C ALA A 5 -5.37 1.44 -1.89
N ARG A 6 -6.51 0.76 -1.61
CA ARG A 6 -6.59 -0.40 -0.69
C ARG A 6 -5.95 -0.10 0.65
N TYR A 7 -6.25 1.07 1.18
CA TYR A 7 -5.71 1.47 2.47
C TYR A 7 -6.14 0.48 3.55
N ALA A 8 -5.15 -0.08 4.23
CA ALA A 8 -5.34 -0.90 5.40
C ALA A 8 -4.10 -0.83 6.27
N GLU A 9 -4.32 -1.01 7.56
CA GLU A 9 -3.31 -1.05 8.60
C GLU A 9 -2.90 -2.49 8.95
N SER A 10 -3.19 -3.44 8.06
CA SER A 10 -2.72 -4.82 8.17
C SER A 10 -2.67 -5.53 6.81
N ASN A 11 -1.96 -6.65 6.75
CA ASN A 11 -1.67 -7.39 5.52
C ASN A 11 -2.85 -8.20 4.96
N GLY A 12 -3.71 -8.77 5.82
CA GLY A 12 -4.72 -9.74 5.39
C GLY A 12 -4.13 -11.08 4.91
N MET A 13 -4.84 -11.75 3.99
CA MET A 13 -4.52 -13.07 3.44
C MET A 13 -4.28 -14.14 4.53
N GLU A 14 -3.37 -15.09 4.30
CA GLU A 14 -3.10 -16.19 5.24
C GLU A 14 -2.41 -15.69 6.52
N ARG A 15 -1.76 -14.54 6.48
CA ARG A 15 -0.97 -13.96 7.58
C ARG A 15 -1.25 -12.48 7.70
N ASN A 16 -2.19 -12.15 8.57
CA ASN A 16 -2.65 -10.79 8.80
C ASN A 16 -1.70 -9.99 9.73
N ALA A 17 -0.49 -9.71 9.25
CA ALA A 17 0.49 -8.89 9.96
C ALA A 17 0.03 -7.42 10.05
N ALA A 18 0.12 -6.81 11.23
CA ALA A 18 -0.16 -5.40 11.42
C ALA A 18 0.86 -4.51 10.68
N PHE A 19 0.38 -3.38 10.17
CA PHE A 19 1.15 -2.30 9.56
C PHE A 19 1.05 -1.04 10.44
N PRO A 20 1.78 -0.99 11.58
CA PRO A 20 1.63 0.07 12.59
C PRO A 20 1.99 1.48 12.09
N HIS A 21 2.54 1.61 10.88
CA HIS A 21 2.92 2.89 10.28
C HIS A 21 2.09 3.26 9.04
N ALA A 22 1.07 2.47 8.69
CA ALA A 22 0.26 2.72 7.49
C ALA A 22 -0.56 4.01 7.62
N TRP A 23 -1.00 4.37 8.84
CA TRP A 23 -1.70 5.64 9.12
C TRP A 23 -1.01 6.89 8.57
N ARG A 24 0.32 6.88 8.43
CA ARG A 24 1.05 8.01 7.83
C ARG A 24 0.65 8.25 6.39
N TYR A 25 0.37 7.20 5.63
CA TYR A 25 -0.13 7.33 4.26
C TYR A 25 -1.55 7.91 4.24
N ARG A 26 -2.44 7.49 5.14
CA ARG A 26 -3.77 8.10 5.28
C ARG A 26 -3.64 9.59 5.54
N ASP A 27 -2.81 9.99 6.51
CA ASP A 27 -2.58 11.39 6.85
C ASP A 27 -2.01 12.15 5.64
N TYR A 28 -1.04 11.58 4.92
CA TYR A 28 -0.51 12.15 3.67
C TYR A 28 -1.62 12.40 2.63
N VAL A 29 -2.52 11.43 2.42
CA VAL A 29 -3.64 11.58 1.48
C VAL A 29 -4.55 12.72 1.94
N ILE A 30 -4.95 12.73 3.21
CA ILE A 30 -5.81 13.80 3.77
C ILE A 30 -5.16 15.17 3.58
N ASP A 31 -3.88 15.30 3.94
CA ASP A 31 -3.13 16.56 3.84
C ASP A 31 -2.96 17.00 2.37
N ALA A 32 -2.73 16.07 1.44
CA ALA A 32 -2.64 16.37 0.01
C ALA A 32 -3.95 16.92 -0.57
N PHE A 33 -5.10 16.32 -0.26
CA PHE A 33 -6.39 16.82 -0.72
C PHE A 33 -6.79 18.12 0.00
N ASN A 34 -6.50 18.25 1.29
CA ASN A 34 -6.78 19.47 2.07
C ASN A 34 -5.96 20.67 1.59
N SER A 35 -4.71 20.46 1.18
CA SER A 35 -3.85 21.48 0.58
C SER A 35 -4.11 21.73 -0.91
N ASP A 36 -5.06 21.00 -1.52
CA ASP A 36 -5.36 21.04 -2.95
C ASP A 36 -4.12 20.77 -3.81
N LYS A 37 -3.30 19.79 -3.41
CA LYS A 37 -2.15 19.35 -4.18
C LYS A 37 -2.60 19.00 -5.62
N PRO A 38 -1.93 19.54 -6.65
CA PRO A 38 -2.21 19.16 -8.03
C PRO A 38 -2.20 17.63 -8.18
N PHE A 39 -3.25 17.07 -8.76
CA PHE A 39 -3.42 15.62 -8.81
C PHE A 39 -2.31 14.92 -9.61
N ASN A 40 -1.75 15.57 -10.62
CA ASN A 40 -0.57 15.09 -11.35
C ASN A 40 0.68 14.99 -10.45
N GLU A 41 0.91 15.93 -9.52
CA GLU A 41 1.97 15.82 -8.51
C GLU A 41 1.66 14.72 -7.50
N PHE A 42 0.40 14.59 -7.09
CA PHE A 42 -0.03 13.53 -6.19
C PHE A 42 0.22 12.12 -6.77
N ILE A 43 -0.07 11.90 -8.06
CA ILE A 43 0.29 10.67 -8.79
C ILE A 43 1.80 10.45 -8.73
N LYS A 44 2.57 11.48 -9.08
CA LYS A 44 4.04 11.42 -9.13
C LYS A 44 4.66 11.04 -7.79
N GLU A 45 4.17 11.63 -6.71
CA GLU A 45 4.64 11.30 -5.37
C GLU A 45 4.29 9.86 -4.95
N GLN A 46 3.10 9.36 -5.31
CA GLN A 46 2.68 8.00 -4.95
C GLN A 46 3.49 6.91 -5.68
N VAL A 47 3.86 7.13 -6.94
CA VAL A 47 4.59 6.12 -7.74
C VAL A 47 6.11 6.27 -7.56
N ALA A 48 6.61 7.51 -7.46
CA ALA A 48 8.04 7.80 -7.54
C ALA A 48 8.50 8.93 -6.60
N GLY A 49 7.80 9.18 -5.49
CA GLY A 49 8.13 10.29 -4.58
C GLY A 49 9.58 10.31 -4.10
N ASP A 50 10.19 9.15 -3.89
CA ASP A 50 11.61 9.02 -3.52
C ASP A 50 12.59 9.42 -4.64
N LEU A 51 12.13 9.40 -5.90
CA LEU A 51 12.92 9.65 -7.11
C LEU A 51 12.67 11.03 -7.73
N LEU A 52 11.70 11.80 -7.22
CA LEU A 52 11.42 13.14 -7.75
C LEU A 52 12.63 14.06 -7.58
N PRO A 53 12.89 14.97 -8.55
CA PRO A 53 14.00 15.91 -8.46
C PRO A 53 14.02 16.72 -7.15
N GLY A 54 15.23 17.04 -6.69
CA GLY A 54 15.48 17.79 -5.45
C GLY A 54 15.62 16.90 -4.21
N GLN A 55 15.66 17.52 -3.03
CA GLN A 55 15.77 16.79 -1.77
C GLN A 55 14.45 16.07 -1.46
N THR A 56 14.50 14.76 -1.29
CA THR A 56 13.32 13.96 -0.92
C THR A 56 12.84 14.33 0.48
N THR A 57 11.60 14.80 0.57
CA THR A 57 10.89 15.07 1.83
C THR A 57 10.27 13.80 2.42
N ASP A 58 9.93 13.83 3.69
CA ASP A 58 9.25 12.70 4.34
C ASP A 58 7.85 12.46 3.77
N ALA A 59 7.12 13.51 3.38
CA ALA A 59 5.84 13.38 2.69
C ALA A 59 5.97 12.58 1.39
N ARG A 60 6.99 12.87 0.57
CA ARG A 60 7.26 12.12 -0.68
C ARG A 60 7.64 10.67 -0.41
N ARG A 61 8.38 10.38 0.66
CA ARG A 61 8.68 9.01 1.09
C ARG A 61 7.40 8.26 1.50
N ILE A 62 6.56 8.90 2.32
CA ILE A 62 5.29 8.34 2.81
C ILE A 62 4.32 8.10 1.65
N ALA A 63 4.28 8.98 0.64
CA ALA A 63 3.42 8.84 -0.53
C ALA A 63 3.63 7.51 -1.27
N THR A 64 4.88 7.04 -1.37
CA THR A 64 5.21 5.74 -1.96
C THR A 64 4.64 4.54 -1.19
N GLY A 65 4.08 4.76 0.00
CA GLY A 65 3.26 3.80 0.74
C GLY A 65 2.14 3.20 -0.13
N PHE A 66 1.65 3.95 -1.13
CA PHE A 66 0.73 3.45 -2.16
C PHE A 66 1.15 2.10 -2.77
N LEU A 67 2.45 1.94 -3.05
CA LEU A 67 3.02 0.71 -3.63
C LEU A 67 3.31 -0.39 -2.59
N ALA A 68 3.11 -0.12 -1.29
CA ALA A 68 3.47 -1.03 -0.20
C ALA A 68 2.27 -1.62 0.55
N MET A 69 1.11 -0.96 0.55
CA MET A 69 -0.04 -1.29 1.42
C MET A 69 -0.97 -2.38 0.88
N GLY A 70 -0.69 -2.98 -0.28
CA GLY A 70 -1.49 -4.09 -0.81
C GLY A 70 -1.37 -5.39 0.01
N PRO A 71 -2.37 -6.27 -0.07
CA PRO A 71 -2.31 -7.60 0.54
C PRO A 71 -1.27 -8.46 -0.18
N LYS A 72 -0.55 -9.30 0.56
CA LYS A 72 0.54 -10.14 0.01
C LYS A 72 0.68 -11.45 0.79
N SER A 73 1.02 -12.54 0.10
CA SER A 73 1.13 -13.88 0.69
C SER A 73 2.43 -14.04 1.50
N LEU A 74 2.42 -13.56 2.75
CA LEU A 74 3.63 -13.53 3.59
C LEU A 74 4.17 -14.91 3.96
N ASN A 75 3.40 -15.99 3.79
CA ASN A 75 3.83 -17.37 4.05
C ASN A 75 4.31 -18.11 2.79
N ASN A 76 4.30 -17.48 1.61
CA ASN A 76 4.74 -18.11 0.36
C ASN A 76 6.20 -18.57 0.49
N ARG A 77 6.47 -19.84 0.13
CA ARG A 77 7.80 -20.44 0.19
C ARG A 77 8.66 -20.09 -1.02
N ASN A 78 8.04 -19.80 -2.16
CA ASN A 78 8.73 -19.42 -3.38
C ASN A 78 8.93 -17.90 -3.41
N ALA A 79 10.18 -17.47 -3.21
CA ALA A 79 10.52 -16.05 -3.18
C ALA A 79 10.34 -15.35 -4.53
N GLN A 80 10.48 -16.07 -5.65
CA GLN A 80 10.27 -15.51 -6.98
C GLN A 80 8.79 -15.28 -7.26
N GLU A 81 7.95 -16.26 -6.91
CA GLU A 81 6.49 -16.13 -6.98
C GLU A 81 5.99 -14.98 -6.10
N PHE A 82 6.41 -14.93 -4.83
CA PHE A 82 6.08 -13.81 -3.94
C PHE A 82 6.48 -12.45 -4.52
N LYS A 83 7.68 -12.35 -5.12
CA LYS A 83 8.12 -11.12 -5.77
C LYS A 83 7.21 -10.72 -6.92
N MET A 84 6.78 -11.69 -7.74
CA MET A 84 5.91 -11.41 -8.88
C MET A 84 4.47 -11.10 -8.47
N ASP A 85 3.95 -11.72 -7.42
CA ASP A 85 2.61 -11.38 -6.91
C ASP A 85 2.59 -9.97 -6.31
N LEU A 86 3.68 -9.55 -5.65
CA LEU A 86 3.83 -8.17 -5.20
C LEU A 86 3.87 -7.18 -6.38
N VAL A 87 4.56 -7.54 -7.47
CA VAL A 87 4.63 -6.73 -8.69
C VAL A 87 3.29 -6.64 -9.40
N ASP A 88 2.57 -7.75 -9.48
CA ASP A 88 1.23 -7.83 -10.05
C ASP A 88 0.27 -6.91 -9.29
N GLU A 89 0.29 -6.97 -7.95
CA GLU A 89 -0.49 -6.07 -7.09
C GLU A 89 -0.17 -4.59 -7.34
N GLN A 90 1.11 -4.23 -7.43
CA GLN A 90 1.58 -2.87 -7.70
C GLN A 90 1.20 -2.35 -9.09
N LEU A 91 1.32 -3.21 -10.10
CA LEU A 91 0.95 -2.91 -11.48
C LEU A 91 -0.56 -2.72 -11.58
N ASP A 92 -1.31 -3.62 -10.99
CA ASP A 92 -2.77 -3.62 -10.99
C ASP A 92 -3.33 -2.37 -10.32
N VAL A 93 -2.79 -1.97 -9.15
CA VAL A 93 -3.21 -0.71 -8.53
C VAL A 93 -2.83 0.50 -9.31
N THR A 94 -1.62 0.54 -9.85
CA THR A 94 -1.15 1.72 -10.57
C THR A 94 -2.01 1.93 -11.82
N THR A 95 -2.32 0.86 -12.54
CA THR A 95 -3.09 0.94 -13.80
C THR A 95 -4.58 1.17 -13.57
N ARG A 96 -5.23 0.47 -12.63
CA ARG A 96 -6.65 0.70 -12.31
C ARG A 96 -6.89 2.00 -11.53
N ALA A 97 -6.01 2.38 -10.59
CA ALA A 97 -6.19 3.60 -9.82
C ALA A 97 -6.00 4.87 -10.67
N PHE A 98 -5.12 4.88 -11.66
CA PHE A 98 -4.86 6.12 -12.41
C PHE A 98 -5.46 6.12 -13.81
N MET A 99 -5.75 4.97 -14.40
CA MET A 99 -6.23 4.88 -15.78
C MET A 99 -7.47 4.02 -15.95
N ALA A 100 -7.95 3.34 -14.89
CA ALA A 100 -9.10 2.43 -14.95
C ALA A 100 -8.92 1.34 -16.03
N VAL A 101 -7.71 0.78 -16.16
CA VAL A 101 -7.38 -0.28 -17.13
C VAL A 101 -6.79 -1.49 -16.42
N THR A 102 -7.20 -2.68 -16.85
CA THR A 102 -6.82 -3.99 -16.28
C THR A 102 -5.58 -4.59 -16.95
N VAL A 103 -4.44 -3.88 -16.94
CA VAL A 103 -3.19 -4.38 -17.54
C VAL A 103 -2.73 -5.69 -16.89
N ALA A 104 -2.99 -5.88 -15.59
CA ALA A 104 -2.63 -7.09 -14.84
C ALA A 104 -3.23 -8.39 -15.43
N CYS A 105 -4.37 -8.30 -16.11
CA CYS A 105 -4.96 -9.46 -16.78
C CYS A 105 -4.09 -10.03 -17.92
N ALA A 106 -3.15 -9.23 -18.46
CA ALA A 106 -2.21 -9.68 -19.49
C ALA A 106 -1.02 -10.51 -18.96
N ARG A 107 -0.97 -10.79 -17.64
CA ARG A 107 0.11 -11.55 -16.97
C ARG A 107 0.37 -12.92 -17.60
N CYS A 108 -0.70 -13.62 -17.97
CA CYS A 108 -0.65 -15.01 -18.42
C CYS A 108 -0.79 -15.17 -19.94
N HIS A 109 -1.56 -14.31 -20.58
CA HIS A 109 -1.80 -14.29 -22.02
C HIS A 109 -2.16 -12.87 -22.44
N ASP A 110 -2.12 -12.57 -23.75
CA ASP A 110 -2.53 -11.26 -24.24
C ASP A 110 -3.94 -10.95 -23.76
N HIS A 111 -4.17 -9.71 -23.32
CA HIS A 111 -5.43 -9.34 -22.72
C HIS A 111 -6.60 -9.71 -23.66
N LYS A 112 -7.65 -10.33 -23.10
CA LYS A 112 -8.69 -10.98 -23.91
C LYS A 112 -9.47 -10.03 -24.82
N PHE A 113 -9.65 -8.77 -24.39
CA PHE A 113 -10.51 -7.79 -25.04
C PHE A 113 -9.80 -6.48 -25.40
N ASP A 114 -9.04 -5.92 -24.46
CA ASP A 114 -8.17 -4.77 -24.72
C ASP A 114 -6.89 -5.16 -25.47
N PRO A 115 -6.34 -4.29 -26.36
CA PRO A 115 -5.15 -4.56 -27.16
C PRO A 115 -3.86 -4.39 -26.32
N ILE A 116 -3.76 -5.15 -25.23
CA ILE A 116 -2.64 -5.12 -24.29
C ILE A 116 -1.95 -6.49 -24.38
N PRO A 117 -0.83 -6.61 -25.12
CA PRO A 117 -0.09 -7.86 -25.18
C PRO A 117 0.52 -8.20 -23.82
N THR A 118 0.83 -9.48 -23.63
CA THR A 118 1.60 -9.95 -22.48
C THR A 118 2.95 -9.22 -22.36
N GLU A 119 3.56 -8.85 -23.49
CA GLU A 119 4.81 -8.07 -23.49
C GLU A 119 4.67 -6.74 -22.74
N ASP A 120 3.56 -6.00 -22.90
CA ASP A 120 3.31 -4.74 -22.20
C ASP A 120 3.22 -4.93 -20.68
N TYR A 121 2.55 -6.01 -20.23
CA TYR A 121 2.52 -6.37 -18.82
C TYR A 121 3.94 -6.59 -18.29
N TYR A 122 4.78 -7.37 -19.00
CA TYR A 122 6.14 -7.64 -18.54
C TYR A 122 7.06 -6.41 -18.65
N SER A 123 6.84 -5.52 -19.63
CA SER A 123 7.52 -4.22 -19.69
C SER A 123 7.26 -3.39 -18.43
N MET A 124 6.02 -3.32 -17.96
CA MET A 124 5.68 -2.66 -16.70
C MET A 124 6.17 -3.45 -15.47
N ALA A 125 6.06 -4.78 -15.48
CA ALA A 125 6.54 -5.64 -14.39
C ALA A 125 8.05 -5.50 -14.18
N GLY A 126 8.82 -5.23 -15.24
CA GLY A 126 10.25 -4.90 -15.16
C GLY A 126 10.52 -3.66 -14.29
N ILE A 127 9.63 -2.66 -14.32
CA ILE A 127 9.74 -1.43 -13.51
C ILE A 127 9.59 -1.76 -12.01
N PHE A 128 8.54 -2.50 -11.67
CA PHE A 128 8.26 -2.86 -10.27
C PHE A 128 9.20 -3.94 -9.72
N THR A 129 9.68 -4.88 -10.54
CA THR A 129 10.73 -5.82 -10.12
C THR A 129 12.08 -5.15 -9.88
N SER A 130 12.29 -3.98 -10.49
CA SER A 130 13.43 -3.07 -10.25
C SER A 130 13.20 -2.11 -9.08
N THR A 131 12.12 -2.29 -8.32
CA THR A 131 11.76 -1.48 -7.15
C THR A 131 11.88 -2.31 -5.87
N GLN A 132 12.34 -1.69 -4.78
CA GLN A 132 12.35 -2.32 -3.47
C GLN A 132 11.18 -1.80 -2.62
N THR A 133 10.19 -2.66 -2.37
CA THR A 133 9.06 -2.36 -1.49
C THR A 133 9.44 -2.56 -0.03
N LEU A 134 9.19 -1.56 0.80
CA LEU A 134 9.49 -1.50 2.23
C LEU A 134 8.17 -1.42 3.01
N PHE A 135 7.63 -2.58 3.39
CA PHE A 135 6.34 -2.74 4.05
C PHE A 135 6.46 -3.20 5.52
N GLY A 136 7.67 -3.38 6.04
CA GLY A 136 7.87 -3.89 7.39
C GLY A 136 7.45 -5.36 7.51
N GLY A 137 6.87 -5.72 8.65
CA GLY A 137 6.24 -7.02 8.88
C GLY A 137 6.36 -7.49 10.33
N ALA A 138 5.43 -8.36 10.73
CA ALA A 138 5.45 -9.01 12.03
C ALA A 138 6.36 -10.24 12.03
N THR A 139 6.98 -10.56 13.17
CA THR A 139 7.81 -11.77 13.33
C THR A 139 7.01 -12.98 13.80
N GLY A 140 7.37 -14.17 13.30
CA GLY A 140 6.78 -15.44 13.75
C GLY A 140 5.54 -15.86 12.97
N GLY A 141 4.84 -16.90 13.48
CA GLY A 141 3.57 -17.36 12.91
C GLY A 141 3.63 -17.93 11.49
N GLY A 142 4.81 -18.25 10.95
CA GLY A 142 4.98 -18.72 9.57
C GLY A 142 5.06 -17.59 8.52
N ILE A 143 5.26 -16.35 8.95
CA ILE A 143 5.67 -15.24 8.07
C ILE A 143 7.10 -15.50 7.59
N ARG A 144 7.30 -15.47 6.28
CA ARG A 144 8.57 -15.72 5.58
C ARG A 144 9.14 -14.47 4.90
N HIS A 145 8.27 -13.53 4.56
CA HIS A 145 8.64 -12.29 3.87
C HIS A 145 8.45 -11.11 4.80
N GLN A 146 9.54 -10.36 5.00
CA GLN A 146 9.58 -9.14 5.80
C GLN A 146 10.60 -8.20 5.16
N THR A 147 10.38 -6.91 5.34
CA THR A 147 11.27 -5.87 4.86
C THR A 147 11.56 -4.88 5.97
N LYS A 148 12.57 -4.03 5.77
CA LYS A 148 12.72 -2.84 6.61
C LYS A 148 11.60 -1.84 6.29
N LEU A 149 11.48 -0.83 7.13
CA LEU A 149 10.66 0.35 6.85
C LEU A 149 11.57 1.51 6.38
N ILE A 150 10.97 2.57 5.87
CA ILE A 150 11.67 3.82 5.58
C ILE A 150 11.87 4.58 6.89
N GLU A 151 13.10 5.03 7.17
CA GLU A 151 13.36 5.97 8.26
C GLU A 151 13.14 7.41 7.79
N LEU A 152 12.23 8.09 8.46
CA LEU A 152 11.92 9.49 8.23
C LEU A 152 12.95 10.40 8.94
N GLN A 153 13.04 11.64 8.48
CA GLN A 153 13.90 12.67 9.04
C GLN A 153 13.19 13.54 10.09
N GLU A 154 11.86 13.44 10.19
CA GLU A 154 11.04 14.06 11.22
C GLU A 154 11.68 13.95 12.62
N GLY A 155 11.92 15.10 13.26
CA GLY A 155 12.47 15.19 14.61
C GLY A 155 13.97 14.87 14.75
N ARG A 156 14.72 14.68 13.65
CA ARG A 156 16.17 14.42 13.70
C ARG A 156 16.98 15.67 13.37
N THR A 157 17.90 16.04 14.25
CA THR A 157 19.02 16.91 13.88
C THR A 157 20.01 16.14 13.01
N ALA A 158 20.61 16.80 12.02
CA ALA A 158 21.59 16.17 11.13
C ALA A 158 22.72 15.55 11.96
N LYS A 159 22.78 14.22 12.04
CA LYS A 159 23.87 13.54 12.72
C LYS A 159 25.17 13.81 11.96
N LYS A 160 26.17 14.40 12.64
CA LYS A 160 27.57 14.36 12.21
C LYS A 160 27.94 12.90 11.90
N PRO A 161 28.70 12.62 10.84
CA PRO A 161 29.10 11.26 10.51
C PRO A 161 29.92 10.69 11.67
N GLU A 162 29.34 9.76 12.43
CA GLU A 162 30.07 8.98 13.41
C GLU A 162 31.16 8.21 12.68
N ALA A 163 32.41 8.36 13.15
CA ALA A 163 33.57 7.67 12.61
C ALA A 163 33.31 6.15 12.62
N ARG A 164 33.17 5.56 11.42
CA ARG A 164 33.05 4.11 11.28
C ARG A 164 34.39 3.50 11.75
N PRO A 165 34.39 2.50 12.66
CA PRO A 165 35.61 1.83 13.05
C PRO A 165 36.27 1.17 11.84
N ASN A 166 37.60 1.29 11.72
CA ASN A 166 38.39 0.84 10.57
C ASN A 166 38.09 -0.65 10.22
N PRO A 167 37.45 -0.93 9.06
CA PRO A 167 36.96 -2.28 8.70
C PRO A 167 38.07 -3.34 8.59
N GLN A 168 39.27 -2.95 8.15
CA GLN A 168 40.38 -3.86 7.87
C GLN A 168 40.91 -4.55 9.14
N ASN A 169 41.03 -3.80 10.24
CA ASN A 169 41.52 -4.34 11.52
C ASN A 169 40.54 -5.30 12.20
N THR A 170 39.24 -5.18 11.92
CA THR A 170 38.21 -6.03 12.54
C THR A 170 38.07 -7.37 11.79
N ALA A 171 38.19 -7.36 10.46
CA ALA A 171 38.17 -8.58 9.65
C ALA A 171 39.36 -9.51 9.95
N ALA A 172 40.57 -8.95 10.08
CA ALA A 172 41.78 -9.70 10.44
C ALA A 172 41.65 -10.39 11.82
N LYS A 173 41.11 -9.68 12.83
CA LYS A 173 40.85 -10.23 14.17
C LYS A 173 39.82 -11.36 14.15
N ILE A 174 38.76 -11.23 13.34
CA ILE A 174 37.76 -12.30 13.18
C ILE A 174 38.39 -13.53 12.52
N ALA A 175 39.19 -13.36 11.48
CA ALA A 175 39.88 -14.47 10.80
C ALA A 175 40.86 -15.21 11.74
N ALA A 176 41.62 -14.46 12.55
CA ALA A 176 42.53 -15.02 13.54
C ALA A 176 41.79 -15.87 14.59
N LEU A 177 40.70 -15.36 15.17
CA LEU A 177 39.90 -16.11 16.15
C LEU A 177 39.20 -17.33 15.52
N GLN A 178 38.77 -17.26 14.26
CA GLN A 178 38.23 -18.42 13.55
C GLN A 178 39.27 -19.52 13.35
N LYS A 179 40.54 -19.16 13.11
CA LYS A 179 41.65 -20.11 13.02
C LYS A 179 41.88 -20.79 14.37
N SER A 180 41.88 -20.04 15.48
CA SER A 180 41.99 -20.59 16.83
C SER A 180 40.80 -21.50 17.19
N GLN A 181 39.59 -21.18 16.71
CA GLN A 181 38.40 -22.00 16.93
C GLN A 181 38.52 -23.38 16.26
N ARG A 182 39.04 -23.40 15.03
CA ARG A 182 39.27 -24.64 14.29
C ARG A 182 40.36 -25.50 14.93
N ALA A 183 41.43 -24.87 15.42
CA ALA A 183 42.51 -25.56 16.14
C ALA A 183 42.00 -26.22 17.42
N LEU A 184 41.27 -25.48 18.27
CA LEU A 184 40.66 -26.01 19.50
C LEU A 184 39.63 -27.11 19.24
N ALA A 185 38.85 -27.01 18.17
CA ALA A 185 37.90 -28.05 17.78
C ALA A 185 38.61 -29.34 17.35
N ALA A 186 39.73 -29.23 16.63
CA ALA A 186 40.55 -30.38 16.24
C ALA A 186 41.23 -31.02 17.46
N GLU A 187 41.78 -30.23 18.37
CA GLU A 187 42.37 -30.70 19.63
C GLU A 187 41.33 -31.40 20.50
N ARG A 188 40.14 -30.81 20.65
CA ARG A 188 39.00 -31.42 21.36
C ARG A 188 38.63 -32.79 20.78
N LYS A 189 38.57 -32.92 19.45
CA LYS A 189 38.21 -34.18 18.78
C LYS A 189 39.26 -35.26 18.99
N LYS A 190 40.55 -34.92 18.87
CA LYS A 190 41.66 -35.84 19.16
C LYS A 190 41.65 -36.31 20.61
N LEU A 191 41.48 -35.37 21.53
CA LEU A 191 41.44 -35.65 22.96
C LEU A 191 40.20 -36.51 23.32
N GLN A 192 39.05 -36.23 22.70
CA GLN A 192 37.83 -37.03 22.89
C GLN A 192 38.00 -38.48 22.41
N GLN A 193 38.75 -38.73 21.34
CA GLN A 193 39.07 -40.07 20.84
C GLN A 193 40.01 -40.82 21.79
N GLN A 194 40.97 -40.12 22.42
CA GLN A 194 41.91 -40.71 23.37
C GLN A 194 41.25 -41.10 24.71
N ILE A 195 40.27 -40.33 25.18
CA ILE A 195 39.72 -40.51 26.54
C ILE A 195 38.53 -41.52 26.60
N LYS A 196 38.10 -42.12 25.47
CA LYS A 196 37.06 -43.19 25.38
C LYS A 196 35.90 -43.09 26.40
N GLY A 197 35.31 -41.90 26.57
CA GLY A 197 34.14 -41.70 27.43
C GLY A 197 34.42 -41.11 28.84
N LYS A 198 35.67 -41.03 29.32
CA LYS A 198 36.02 -40.32 30.58
C LYS A 198 36.18 -38.80 30.42
N ALA A 199 35.44 -38.20 29.47
CA ALA A 199 35.61 -36.79 29.07
C ALA A 199 35.37 -35.79 30.22
N LYS A 200 34.50 -36.12 31.18
CA LYS A 200 34.17 -35.26 32.33
C LYS A 200 35.24 -35.27 33.44
N ALA A 201 36.15 -36.24 33.46
CA ALA A 201 37.19 -36.39 34.47
C ALA A 201 38.57 -35.85 34.04
N ASN A 202 38.76 -35.55 32.75
CA ASN A 202 40.04 -35.07 32.23
C ASN A 202 40.17 -33.52 32.41
N PRO A 203 41.19 -33.01 33.12
CA PRO A 203 41.40 -31.57 33.33
C PRO A 203 41.54 -30.77 32.03
N ARG A 204 42.31 -31.30 31.07
CA ARG A 204 42.55 -30.68 29.76
C ARG A 204 41.28 -30.56 28.92
N PHE A 205 40.37 -31.54 29.03
CA PHE A 205 39.08 -31.49 28.33
C PHE A 205 38.19 -30.36 28.87
N LYS A 206 38.21 -30.11 30.19
CA LYS A 206 37.49 -28.98 30.81
C LYS A 206 38.08 -27.62 30.42
N GLU A 207 39.41 -27.53 30.35
CA GLU A 207 40.12 -26.33 29.88
C GLU A 207 39.75 -25.98 28.44
N ILE A 208 39.86 -26.93 27.50
CA ILE A 208 39.49 -26.74 26.10
C ILE A 208 38.01 -26.31 25.97
N GLN A 209 37.13 -26.85 26.82
CA GLN A 209 35.72 -26.44 26.83
C GLN A 209 35.53 -24.99 27.31
N LYS A 210 36.29 -24.55 28.32
CA LYS A 210 36.29 -23.16 28.81
C LYS A 210 36.84 -22.20 27.75
N GLU A 211 37.98 -22.54 27.14
CA GLU A 211 38.60 -21.76 26.06
C GLU A 211 37.68 -21.65 24.84
N THR A 212 37.01 -22.74 24.46
CA THR A 212 36.03 -22.72 23.35
C THR A 212 34.88 -21.76 23.63
N ARG A 213 34.38 -21.70 24.88
CA ARG A 213 33.31 -20.78 25.30
C ARG A 213 33.77 -19.32 25.27
N GLU A 214 34.96 -19.03 25.79
CA GLU A 214 35.52 -17.67 25.79
C GLU A 214 35.83 -17.18 24.37
N LEU A 215 36.41 -18.03 23.54
CA LEU A 215 36.66 -17.71 22.14
C LEU A 215 35.36 -17.45 21.37
N ALA A 216 34.30 -18.22 21.67
CA ALA A 216 32.97 -18.00 21.09
C ALA A 216 32.38 -16.64 21.53
N LYS A 217 32.52 -16.26 22.81
CA LYS A 217 32.10 -14.93 23.30
C LYS A 217 32.90 -13.81 22.63
N GLN A 218 34.21 -13.96 22.46
CA GLN A 218 35.07 -12.97 21.79
C GLN A 218 34.70 -12.81 20.30
N LEU A 219 34.49 -13.94 19.59
CA LEU A 219 33.99 -13.94 18.21
C LEU A 219 32.61 -13.27 18.11
N GLN A 220 31.72 -13.53 19.05
CA GLN A 220 30.41 -12.91 19.10
C GLN A 220 30.51 -11.41 19.37
N ALA A 221 31.35 -10.97 20.32
CA ALA A 221 31.57 -9.55 20.62
C ALA A 221 32.19 -8.80 19.44
N LEU A 222 33.18 -9.39 18.76
CA LEU A 222 33.80 -8.81 17.56
C LEU A 222 32.85 -8.80 16.37
N ARG A 223 32.03 -9.84 16.18
CA ARG A 223 30.96 -9.82 15.16
C ARG A 223 29.90 -8.77 15.46
N ARG A 224 29.55 -8.57 16.74
CA ARG A 224 28.66 -7.47 17.18
C ARG A 224 29.27 -6.11 16.88
N LYS A 225 30.55 -5.90 17.18
CA LYS A 225 31.29 -4.66 16.85
C LYS A 225 31.46 -4.46 15.34
N ALA A 226 31.57 -5.53 14.57
CA ALA A 226 31.71 -5.50 13.11
C ALA A 226 30.37 -5.39 12.35
N GLY A 227 29.23 -5.33 13.05
CA GLY A 227 27.90 -5.37 12.44
C GLY A 227 27.58 -6.68 11.70
N ASN A 228 28.40 -7.72 11.86
CA ASN A 228 28.39 -8.93 11.04
C ASN A 228 27.61 -10.06 11.75
N ASN A 229 26.39 -9.74 12.16
CA ASN A 229 25.47 -10.70 12.75
C ASN A 229 24.57 -11.23 11.62
N ARG A 230 24.86 -12.41 11.08
CA ARG A 230 24.05 -13.03 10.00
C ARG A 230 22.58 -13.29 10.42
N ASN A 231 22.26 -13.20 11.71
CA ASN A 231 20.91 -13.35 12.27
C ASN A 231 20.41 -12.13 13.07
N ALA A 232 21.01 -10.94 12.92
CA ALA A 232 20.36 -9.71 13.38
C ALA A 232 20.03 -8.86 12.15
N GLY A 233 18.75 -8.47 12.04
CA GLY A 233 18.35 -7.39 11.15
C GLY A 233 19.33 -6.23 11.29
N GLY A 234 19.65 -5.59 10.15
CA GLY A 234 20.62 -4.50 10.11
C GLY A 234 20.32 -3.38 11.14
N ALA A 235 21.22 -2.40 11.24
CA ALA A 235 21.16 -1.28 12.18
C ALA A 235 19.74 -0.95 12.68
N LYS A 236 19.53 -1.00 14.00
CA LYS A 236 18.23 -0.74 14.65
C LYS A 236 17.68 0.58 14.12
N GLN A 237 16.51 0.52 13.49
CA GLN A 237 15.84 1.73 13.02
C GLN A 237 15.34 2.49 14.24
N ALA A 238 15.84 3.71 14.43
CA ALA A 238 15.69 4.46 15.69
C ALA A 238 14.83 5.72 15.56
N GLY A 239 14.32 6.02 14.37
CA GLY A 239 13.51 7.22 14.11
C GLY A 239 12.12 6.86 13.63
N PRO A 240 11.30 7.87 13.30
CA PRO A 240 9.96 7.64 12.82
C PRO A 240 9.99 6.80 11.54
N LEU A 241 9.11 5.81 11.46
CA LEU A 241 9.09 4.84 10.38
C LEU A 241 7.87 5.02 9.49
N ALA A 242 8.02 4.70 8.21
CA ALA A 242 6.94 4.64 7.23
C ALA A 242 7.09 3.42 6.31
N MET A 243 5.95 2.96 5.78
CA MET A 243 5.96 2.06 4.63
C MET A 243 6.20 2.85 3.35
N GLY A 244 6.75 2.22 2.33
CA GLY A 244 6.91 2.81 1.01
C GLY A 244 7.71 1.96 0.04
N ALA A 245 8.23 2.61 -0.99
CA ALA A 245 9.08 2.01 -1.99
C ALA A 245 10.36 2.84 -2.16
N VAL A 246 11.46 2.17 -2.48
CA VAL A 246 12.74 2.81 -2.80
C VAL A 246 13.32 2.21 -4.07
N GLU A 247 14.27 2.93 -4.69
CA GLU A 247 14.95 2.44 -5.88
C GLU A 247 15.59 1.06 -5.62
N GLY A 248 15.31 0.12 -6.52
CA GLY A 248 15.92 -1.20 -6.52
C GLY A 248 17.05 -1.29 -7.56
N ARG A 249 17.42 -2.53 -7.89
CA ARG A 249 18.40 -2.78 -8.96
C ARG A 249 17.68 -2.81 -10.31
N PRO A 250 17.99 -1.91 -11.25
CA PRO A 250 17.40 -1.91 -12.58
C PRO A 250 17.69 -3.22 -13.33
N ALA A 251 16.65 -3.86 -13.86
CA ALA A 251 16.76 -5.03 -14.73
C ALA A 251 15.55 -5.14 -15.67
N ASN A 252 15.81 -5.58 -16.90
CA ASN A 252 14.75 -6.06 -17.79
C ASN A 252 14.28 -7.43 -17.29
N ILE A 253 13.06 -7.83 -17.68
CA ILE A 253 12.45 -9.08 -17.22
C ILE A 253 12.16 -9.99 -18.40
N LYS A 254 12.32 -11.29 -18.20
CA LYS A 254 11.86 -12.28 -19.18
C LYS A 254 10.36 -12.51 -18.99
N VAL A 255 9.63 -12.58 -20.10
CA VAL A 255 8.21 -12.93 -20.08
C VAL A 255 8.02 -14.28 -19.39
N HIS A 256 7.18 -14.35 -18.36
CA HIS A 256 6.82 -15.63 -17.76
C HIS A 256 5.68 -16.25 -18.57
N ILE A 257 5.96 -17.38 -19.23
CA ILE A 257 5.01 -18.05 -20.11
C ILE A 257 3.84 -18.54 -19.26
N ARG A 258 2.62 -18.10 -19.60
CA ARG A 258 1.40 -18.38 -18.83
C ARG A 258 1.49 -17.91 -17.36
N GLY A 259 2.28 -16.88 -17.09
CA GLY A 259 2.48 -16.33 -15.74
C GLY A 259 3.37 -17.19 -14.83
N ASN A 260 3.92 -18.30 -15.33
CA ASN A 260 4.72 -19.23 -14.53
C ASN A 260 6.16 -18.75 -14.37
N VAL A 261 6.54 -18.36 -13.14
CA VAL A 261 7.89 -17.83 -12.82
C VAL A 261 9.04 -18.76 -13.18
N ALA A 262 8.81 -20.07 -13.27
CA ALA A 262 9.82 -21.06 -13.65
C ALA A 262 10.01 -21.19 -15.17
N THR A 263 9.02 -20.75 -15.97
CA THR A 263 9.04 -20.90 -17.43
C THR A 263 9.20 -19.53 -18.09
N GLN A 264 10.42 -19.21 -18.53
CA GLN A 264 10.78 -17.89 -19.03
C GLN A 264 10.93 -17.89 -20.55
N GLY A 265 10.38 -16.86 -21.20
CA GLY A 265 10.47 -16.60 -22.63
C GLY A 265 11.41 -15.45 -22.97
N LYS A 266 11.01 -14.64 -23.95
CA LYS A 266 11.77 -13.49 -24.47
C LYS A 266 12.09 -12.48 -23.35
N LEU A 267 13.28 -11.89 -23.43
CA LEU A 267 13.64 -10.74 -22.60
C LEU A 267 12.92 -9.50 -23.12
N THR A 268 12.18 -8.83 -22.24
CA THR A 268 11.39 -7.65 -22.55
C THR A 268 11.95 -6.43 -21.84
N GLU A 269 12.05 -5.32 -22.56
CA GLU A 269 12.53 -4.05 -22.03
C GLU A 269 11.49 -3.37 -21.15
N ARG A 270 11.95 -2.63 -20.13
CA ARG A 270 11.06 -1.83 -19.30
C ARG A 270 10.40 -0.74 -20.13
N GLY A 271 9.09 -0.60 -20.00
CA GLY A 271 8.29 0.28 -20.87
C GLY A 271 6.86 0.45 -20.38
N PHE A 272 6.05 1.10 -21.22
CA PHE A 272 4.63 1.40 -20.99
C PHE A 272 3.76 0.71 -22.03
N PRO A 273 2.46 0.52 -21.77
CA PRO A 273 1.58 -0.16 -22.73
C PRO A 273 1.48 0.59 -24.06
N GLN A 274 1.70 -0.12 -25.17
CA GLN A 274 1.82 0.45 -26.51
C GLN A 274 0.50 1.02 -27.06
N VAL A 275 -0.65 0.59 -26.52
CA VAL A 275 -1.97 1.12 -26.89
C VAL A 275 -2.11 2.63 -26.61
N PHE A 276 -1.31 3.16 -25.69
CA PHE A 276 -1.29 4.57 -25.32
C PHE A 276 -0.12 5.28 -26.01
N ASP A 277 -0.32 5.58 -27.29
CA ASP A 277 0.70 6.23 -28.12
C ASP A 277 0.62 7.76 -28.02
N PHE A 278 1.33 8.32 -27.06
CA PHE A 278 1.57 9.76 -26.95
C PHE A 278 3.04 10.03 -26.62
N ALA A 279 3.52 11.25 -26.90
CA ALA A 279 4.90 11.66 -26.69
C ALA A 279 5.25 11.79 -25.19
N GLY A 280 5.37 10.65 -24.50
CA GLY A 280 5.72 10.54 -23.10
C GLY A 280 7.23 10.36 -22.84
N PRO A 281 7.64 10.29 -21.57
CA PRO A 281 9.03 10.04 -21.20
C PRO A 281 9.50 8.66 -21.69
N LYS A 282 10.81 8.45 -21.81
CA LYS A 282 11.40 7.12 -22.08
C LYS A 282 12.02 6.56 -20.81
N VAL A 283 11.86 5.27 -20.56
CA VAL A 283 12.42 4.62 -19.37
C VAL A 283 13.95 4.75 -19.36
N ASN A 284 14.50 5.28 -18.26
CA ASN A 284 15.94 5.37 -18.10
C ASN A 284 16.52 3.97 -17.79
N PRO A 285 17.45 3.44 -18.61
CA PRO A 285 18.02 2.10 -18.39
C PRO A 285 18.76 1.94 -17.05
N SER A 286 19.26 3.05 -16.50
CA SER A 286 20.01 3.10 -15.23
C SER A 286 19.12 3.27 -13.99
N GLN A 287 17.81 3.38 -14.16
CA GLN A 287 16.83 3.52 -13.07
C GLN A 287 15.77 2.41 -13.16
N SER A 288 14.94 2.27 -12.13
CA SER A 288 13.81 1.32 -12.19
C SER A 288 12.85 1.64 -13.32
N GLY A 289 12.69 2.92 -13.67
CA GLY A 289 11.65 3.40 -14.57
C GLY A 289 10.41 3.93 -13.85
N ARG A 290 10.35 3.86 -12.50
CA ARG A 290 9.20 4.37 -11.74
C ARG A 290 8.98 5.87 -11.93
N LEU A 291 10.05 6.66 -11.97
CA LEU A 291 9.96 8.10 -12.21
C LEU A 291 9.28 8.38 -13.56
N GLN A 292 9.75 7.72 -14.62
CA GLN A 292 9.18 7.91 -15.95
C GLN A 292 7.77 7.33 -16.07
N LEU A 293 7.46 6.23 -15.37
CA LEU A 293 6.08 5.72 -15.27
C LEU A 293 5.18 6.77 -14.63
N ALA A 294 5.62 7.39 -13.54
CA ALA A 294 4.85 8.39 -12.84
C ALA A 294 4.60 9.65 -13.70
N GLU A 295 5.62 10.10 -14.42
CA GLU A 295 5.53 11.19 -15.39
C GLU A 295 4.62 10.84 -16.58
N TRP A 296 4.67 9.60 -17.07
CA TRP A 296 3.83 9.10 -18.17
C TRP A 296 2.36 9.00 -17.78
N ILE A 297 2.04 8.50 -16.58
CA ILE A 297 0.66 8.49 -16.06
C ILE A 297 0.15 9.92 -15.87
N ALA A 298 0.97 10.79 -15.29
CA ALA A 298 0.61 12.18 -15.00
C ALA A 298 0.73 13.12 -16.23
N HIS A 299 1.04 12.57 -17.40
CA HIS A 299 1.28 13.36 -18.60
C HIS A 299 -0.03 14.02 -19.08
N ARG A 300 0.06 15.27 -19.55
CA ARG A 300 -1.12 16.02 -19.99
C ARG A 300 -1.81 15.40 -21.21
N ASP A 301 -1.06 14.69 -22.05
CA ASP A 301 -1.57 14.00 -23.23
C ASP A 301 -1.98 12.55 -22.95
N ASN A 302 -1.85 12.08 -21.70
CA ASN A 302 -2.39 10.79 -21.32
C ASN A 302 -3.92 10.81 -21.44
N PRO A 303 -4.53 9.95 -22.27
CA PRO A 303 -5.95 10.05 -22.56
C PRO A 303 -6.84 9.63 -21.38
N LEU A 304 -6.35 8.85 -20.42
CA LEU A 304 -7.23 8.26 -19.41
C LEU A 304 -7.18 8.98 -18.07
N THR A 305 -6.02 9.46 -17.63
CA THR A 305 -5.85 9.87 -16.24
C THR A 305 -6.77 11.00 -15.78
N ALA A 306 -6.91 12.06 -16.58
CA ALA A 306 -7.83 13.14 -16.26
C ALA A 306 -9.31 12.70 -16.35
N ARG A 307 -9.67 11.88 -17.35
CA ARG A 307 -11.03 11.35 -17.53
C ARG A 307 -11.46 10.46 -16.37
N VAL A 308 -10.59 9.56 -15.94
CA VAL A 308 -10.86 8.62 -14.84
C VAL A 308 -11.06 9.38 -13.54
N PHE A 309 -10.21 10.36 -13.25
CA PHE A 309 -10.38 11.17 -12.05
C PHE A 309 -11.64 12.04 -12.10
N ALA A 310 -11.93 12.69 -13.23
CA ALA A 310 -13.16 13.45 -13.44
C ALA A 310 -14.42 12.58 -13.24
N ASN A 311 -14.42 11.36 -13.80
CA ASN A 311 -15.51 10.41 -13.62
C ASN A 311 -15.68 9.97 -12.16
N ARG A 312 -14.58 9.77 -11.42
CA ARG A 312 -14.64 9.43 -9.98
C ARG A 312 -15.15 10.59 -9.13
N ALA A 313 -14.71 11.81 -9.41
CA ALA A 313 -15.25 13.00 -8.75
C ALA A 313 -16.76 13.13 -9.01
N TRP A 314 -17.17 12.97 -10.27
CA TRP A 314 -18.58 12.95 -10.66
C TRP A 314 -19.35 11.84 -9.93
N HIS A 315 -18.84 10.60 -9.94
CA HIS A 315 -19.44 9.47 -9.24
C HIS A 315 -19.65 9.74 -7.75
N HIS A 316 -18.64 10.27 -7.06
CA HIS A 316 -18.73 10.61 -5.64
C HIS A 316 -19.72 11.74 -5.35
N LEU A 317 -20.06 12.59 -6.32
CA LEU A 317 -20.99 13.70 -6.18
C LEU A 317 -22.42 13.33 -6.60
N PHE A 318 -22.59 12.57 -7.69
CA PHE A 318 -23.89 12.17 -8.23
C PHE A 318 -24.34 10.75 -7.85
N GLY A 319 -23.51 9.97 -7.13
CA GLY A 319 -23.78 8.57 -6.79
C GLY A 319 -23.57 7.58 -7.95
N ARG A 320 -23.38 8.09 -9.18
CA ARG A 320 -23.15 7.31 -10.41
C ARG A 320 -22.17 8.09 -11.30
N GLY A 321 -21.17 7.41 -11.86
CA GLY A 321 -20.24 8.01 -12.81
C GLY A 321 -20.88 8.25 -14.19
N ILE A 322 -20.29 9.16 -14.97
CA ILE A 322 -20.58 9.30 -16.41
C ILE A 322 -20.25 7.99 -17.13
N VAL A 323 -19.16 7.34 -16.73
CA VAL A 323 -18.85 5.94 -16.98
C VAL A 323 -19.21 5.15 -15.73
N ARG A 324 -20.18 4.23 -15.81
CA ARG A 324 -20.67 3.47 -14.64
C ARG A 324 -19.63 2.49 -14.11
N THR A 325 -18.78 1.94 -14.99
CA THR A 325 -17.66 1.05 -14.64
C THR A 325 -16.44 1.88 -14.21
N VAL A 326 -16.50 2.44 -13.00
CA VAL A 326 -15.54 3.43 -12.50
C VAL A 326 -14.07 2.99 -12.56
N ASP A 327 -13.81 1.68 -12.46
CA ASP A 327 -12.46 1.09 -12.50
C ASP A 327 -12.12 0.35 -13.80
N ASN A 328 -13.00 0.39 -14.80
CA ASN A 328 -12.79 -0.26 -16.09
C ASN A 328 -13.30 0.61 -17.25
N PHE A 329 -12.38 1.27 -17.93
CA PHE A 329 -12.60 2.07 -19.14
C PHE A 329 -12.19 1.30 -20.42
N GLY A 330 -11.77 0.04 -20.28
CA GLY A 330 -11.45 -0.84 -21.40
C GLY A 330 -12.68 -1.33 -22.15
N ALA A 331 -12.47 -2.23 -23.12
CA ALA A 331 -13.50 -2.76 -24.02
C ALA A 331 -14.64 -3.51 -23.31
N THR A 332 -14.40 -4.05 -22.12
CA THR A 332 -15.42 -4.69 -21.27
C THR A 332 -16.10 -3.75 -20.30
N GLY A 333 -15.62 -2.50 -20.22
CA GLY A 333 -16.26 -1.41 -19.49
C GLY A 333 -17.45 -0.84 -20.25
N GLU A 334 -18.21 0.00 -19.56
CA GLU A 334 -19.28 0.78 -20.19
C GLU A 334 -18.73 2.03 -20.88
N ARG A 335 -19.35 2.42 -21.99
CA ARG A 335 -19.06 3.70 -22.64
C ARG A 335 -19.61 4.85 -21.79
N PRO A 336 -18.99 6.05 -21.84
CA PRO A 336 -19.53 7.22 -21.15
C PRO A 336 -20.92 7.56 -21.69
N ALA A 337 -21.88 7.76 -20.80
CA ALA A 337 -23.24 8.19 -21.16
C ALA A 337 -23.23 9.56 -21.87
N ASN A 338 -22.26 10.41 -21.52
CA ASN A 338 -22.01 11.69 -22.20
C ASN A 338 -20.50 11.88 -22.41
N PRO A 339 -19.93 11.48 -23.56
CA PRO A 339 -18.50 11.60 -23.84
C PRO A 339 -18.01 13.06 -23.83
N ALA A 340 -18.79 13.98 -24.41
CA ALA A 340 -18.42 15.39 -24.50
C ALA A 340 -18.31 16.05 -23.13
N LEU A 341 -19.20 15.71 -22.19
CA LEU A 341 -19.11 16.18 -20.80
C LEU A 341 -17.87 15.65 -20.09
N LEU A 342 -17.56 14.36 -20.26
CA LEU A 342 -16.38 13.76 -19.65
C LEU A 342 -15.09 14.41 -20.17
N ASP A 343 -15.02 14.63 -21.49
CA ASP A 343 -13.90 15.30 -22.14
C ASP A 343 -13.77 16.75 -21.69
N HIS A 344 -14.89 17.47 -21.55
CA HIS A 344 -14.91 18.83 -21.05
C HIS A 344 -14.33 18.92 -19.62
N LEU A 345 -14.81 18.08 -18.71
CA LEU A 345 -14.34 18.05 -17.33
C LEU A 345 -12.86 17.66 -17.25
N ALA A 346 -12.41 16.67 -18.04
CA ALA A 346 -11.03 16.25 -18.08
C ALA A 346 -10.10 17.35 -18.60
N ALA A 347 -10.45 18.00 -19.72
CA ALA A 347 -9.66 19.08 -20.30
C ALA A 347 -9.58 20.27 -19.34
N ARG A 348 -10.69 20.65 -18.71
CA ARG A 348 -10.72 21.74 -17.73
C ARG A 348 -9.94 21.40 -16.46
N PHE A 349 -10.00 20.16 -15.99
CA PHE A 349 -9.21 19.71 -14.86
C PHE A 349 -7.71 19.88 -15.11
N ILE A 350 -7.21 19.52 -16.30
CA ILE A 350 -5.82 19.76 -16.71
C ILE A 350 -5.53 21.26 -16.79
N ALA A 351 -6.38 22.04 -17.48
CA ALA A 351 -6.19 23.47 -17.68
C ALA A 351 -6.19 24.28 -16.37
N GLN A 352 -6.90 23.81 -15.35
CA GLN A 352 -6.94 24.41 -14.02
C GLN A 352 -5.80 23.95 -13.09
N GLY A 353 -4.78 23.28 -13.65
CA GLY A 353 -3.61 22.83 -12.92
C GLY A 353 -3.86 21.59 -12.06
N TRP A 354 -4.76 20.70 -12.50
CA TRP A 354 -5.10 19.45 -11.81
C TRP A 354 -5.62 19.65 -10.38
N SER A 355 -6.25 20.80 -10.11
CA SER A 355 -6.85 21.12 -8.81
C SER A 355 -8.15 20.34 -8.61
N VAL A 356 -8.16 19.49 -7.59
CA VAL A 356 -9.34 18.68 -7.25
C VAL A 356 -10.44 19.58 -6.71
N LYS A 357 -10.11 20.58 -5.90
CA LYS A 357 -11.12 21.50 -5.35
C LYS A 357 -11.79 22.34 -6.44
N LYS A 358 -11.06 22.80 -7.46
CA LYS A 358 -11.67 23.53 -8.59
C LYS A 358 -12.57 22.64 -9.43
N LEU A 359 -12.17 21.40 -9.70
CA LEU A 359 -13.04 20.41 -10.36
C LEU A 359 -14.32 20.15 -9.56
N VAL A 360 -14.20 19.89 -8.25
CA VAL A 360 -15.37 19.69 -7.38
C VAL A 360 -16.26 20.93 -7.39
N ARG A 361 -15.67 22.13 -7.25
CA ARG A 361 -16.41 23.41 -7.29
C ARG A 361 -17.17 23.57 -8.60
N GLU A 362 -16.54 23.26 -9.73
CA GLU A 362 -17.17 23.34 -11.04
C GLU A 362 -18.38 22.40 -11.17
N ILE A 363 -18.24 21.17 -10.67
CA ILE A 363 -19.35 20.20 -10.66
C ILE A 363 -20.48 20.68 -9.75
N VAL A 364 -20.21 21.07 -8.51
CA VAL A 364 -21.26 21.41 -7.52
C VAL A 364 -21.95 22.75 -7.80
N LEU A 365 -21.32 23.65 -8.56
CA LEU A 365 -21.92 24.89 -9.03
C LEU A 365 -22.64 24.74 -10.38
N SER A 366 -22.62 23.55 -10.99
CA SER A 366 -23.36 23.30 -12.22
C SER A 366 -24.87 23.26 -11.96
N ARG A 367 -25.65 23.66 -12.97
CA ARG A 367 -27.13 23.52 -12.94
C ARG A 367 -27.52 22.08 -12.66
N SER A 368 -26.85 21.11 -13.30
CA SER A 368 -27.15 19.67 -13.16
C SER A 368 -27.02 19.17 -11.73
N TYR A 369 -26.00 19.61 -10.99
CA TYR A 369 -25.83 19.21 -9.59
C TYR A 369 -26.88 19.86 -8.67
N GLN A 370 -27.30 21.08 -8.99
CA GLN A 370 -28.27 21.86 -8.21
C GLN A 370 -29.73 21.52 -8.54
N MET A 371 -29.98 20.60 -9.48
CA MET A 371 -31.34 20.18 -9.82
C MET A 371 -32.00 19.48 -8.62
N ALA A 372 -33.31 19.65 -8.47
CA ALA A 372 -34.08 18.89 -7.49
C ALA A 372 -34.09 17.39 -7.85
N SER A 373 -34.35 16.54 -6.85
CA SER A 373 -34.61 15.11 -7.06
C SER A 373 -36.06 14.80 -7.48
N ALA A 374 -36.85 15.83 -7.78
CA ALA A 374 -38.26 15.71 -8.16
C ALA A 374 -38.44 14.79 -9.38
N HIS A 375 -39.46 13.94 -9.32
CA HIS A 375 -39.76 13.00 -10.39
C HIS A 375 -40.56 13.68 -11.50
N SER A 376 -40.19 13.42 -12.76
CA SER A 376 -40.94 13.80 -13.95
C SER A 376 -41.27 12.53 -14.73
N VAL A 377 -42.55 12.25 -14.93
CA VAL A 377 -43.02 11.05 -15.65
C VAL A 377 -42.51 11.06 -17.09
N ALA A 378 -42.56 12.22 -17.76
CA ALA A 378 -42.08 12.36 -19.13
C ALA A 378 -40.59 12.05 -19.25
N ASN A 379 -39.75 12.57 -18.34
CA ASN A 379 -38.31 12.30 -18.37
C ASN A 379 -37.99 10.86 -17.97
N ALA A 380 -38.71 10.29 -17.00
CA ALA A 380 -38.50 8.91 -16.58
C ALA A 380 -38.88 7.90 -17.68
N ASN A 381 -39.84 8.23 -18.55
CA ASN A 381 -40.14 7.39 -19.71
C ASN A 381 -39.02 7.42 -20.77
N LEU A 382 -38.25 8.52 -20.86
CA LEU A 382 -37.15 8.66 -21.83
C LEU A 382 -35.81 8.15 -21.27
N ASP A 383 -35.54 8.41 -19.99
CA ASP A 383 -34.30 8.05 -19.30
C ASP A 383 -34.62 7.57 -17.87
N PRO A 384 -35.14 6.34 -17.73
CA PRO A 384 -35.58 5.80 -16.44
C PRO A 384 -34.45 5.67 -15.42
N ASP A 385 -33.24 5.40 -15.90
CA ASP A 385 -32.03 5.23 -15.08
C ASP A 385 -31.35 6.57 -14.72
N ASN A 386 -31.89 7.70 -15.18
CA ASN A 386 -31.31 9.04 -15.02
C ASN A 386 -29.83 9.10 -15.48
N THR A 387 -29.52 8.43 -16.59
CA THR A 387 -28.18 8.36 -17.19
C THR A 387 -27.71 9.71 -17.74
N LEU A 388 -28.66 10.58 -18.12
CA LEU A 388 -28.40 11.93 -18.61
C LEU A 388 -28.49 12.99 -17.50
N PHE A 389 -28.70 12.57 -16.23
CA PHE A 389 -28.74 13.44 -15.06
C PHE A 389 -29.77 14.58 -15.17
N TRP A 390 -30.98 14.26 -15.63
CA TRP A 390 -32.10 15.20 -15.70
C TRP A 390 -32.71 15.54 -14.33
N LYS A 391 -32.24 14.89 -13.26
CA LYS A 391 -32.49 15.23 -11.85
C LYS A 391 -31.31 14.84 -10.97
N MET A 392 -31.25 15.35 -9.75
CA MET A 392 -30.27 14.89 -8.76
C MET A 392 -30.65 13.52 -8.20
N ASN A 393 -29.70 12.58 -8.15
CA ASN A 393 -29.91 11.26 -7.56
C ASN A 393 -30.01 11.36 -6.04
N GLN A 394 -31.02 10.69 -5.47
CA GLN A 394 -31.01 10.41 -4.04
C GLN A 394 -29.87 9.45 -3.74
N ARG A 395 -29.15 9.74 -2.66
CA ARG A 395 -27.98 8.97 -2.27
C ARG A 395 -28.13 8.52 -0.83
N ARG A 396 -27.83 7.25 -0.60
CA ARG A 396 -27.62 6.75 0.75
C ARG A 396 -26.34 7.35 1.31
N LEU A 397 -26.34 7.68 2.60
CA LEU A 397 -25.13 8.03 3.33
C LEU A 397 -24.22 6.81 3.41
N ASP A 398 -22.93 6.99 3.14
CA ASP A 398 -21.94 5.96 3.42
C ASP A 398 -21.75 5.76 4.93
N ALA A 399 -21.13 4.65 5.31
CA ALA A 399 -20.93 4.27 6.70
C ALA A 399 -20.24 5.36 7.52
N GLU A 400 -19.21 5.96 6.95
CA GLU A 400 -18.43 7.04 7.56
C GLU A 400 -19.29 8.27 7.81
N SER A 401 -20.03 8.74 6.80
CA SER A 401 -20.90 9.90 6.89
C SER A 401 -22.04 9.68 7.87
N MET A 402 -22.60 8.47 7.92
CA MET A 402 -23.64 8.10 8.87
C MET A 402 -23.11 8.14 10.30
N ARG A 403 -21.97 7.46 10.57
CA ARG A 403 -21.35 7.44 11.90
C ARG A 403 -20.91 8.84 12.35
N ASP A 404 -20.22 9.58 11.49
CA ASP A 404 -19.74 10.92 11.80
C ASP A 404 -20.91 11.88 12.03
N GLY A 405 -22.01 11.72 11.28
CA GLY A 405 -23.25 12.47 11.47
C GLY A 405 -23.91 12.20 12.82
N MET A 406 -23.97 10.94 13.26
CA MET A 406 -24.48 10.58 14.60
C MET A 406 -23.63 11.21 15.72
N LEU A 407 -22.30 11.07 15.64
CA LEU A 407 -21.37 11.69 16.59
C LEU A 407 -21.49 13.21 16.63
N ALA A 408 -21.61 13.85 15.46
CA ALA A 408 -21.73 15.29 15.36
C ALA A 408 -23.05 15.79 15.97
N THR A 409 -24.16 15.10 15.68
CA THR A 409 -25.49 15.45 16.20
C THR A 409 -25.55 15.29 17.73
N ALA A 410 -24.90 14.26 18.28
CA ALA A 410 -24.79 14.05 19.72
C ALA A 410 -23.74 14.95 20.41
N GLY A 411 -23.06 15.85 19.70
CA GLY A 411 -22.02 16.71 20.25
C GLY A 411 -20.73 15.98 20.68
N GLN A 412 -20.56 14.72 20.27
CA GLN A 412 -19.44 13.86 20.66
C GLN A 412 -18.29 13.86 19.64
N LEU A 413 -18.51 14.35 18.41
CA LEU A 413 -17.48 14.35 17.38
C LEU A 413 -16.35 15.33 17.70
N ASN A 414 -15.13 14.83 17.87
CA ASN A 414 -13.90 15.61 17.81
C ASN A 414 -13.52 15.85 16.34
N PRO A 415 -13.58 17.11 15.85
CA PRO A 415 -13.27 17.43 14.47
C PRO A 415 -11.75 17.49 14.19
N SER A 416 -10.91 17.48 15.23
CA SER A 416 -9.46 17.61 15.10
C SER A 416 -8.87 16.38 14.42
N PRO A 417 -7.81 16.53 13.61
CA PRO A 417 -7.10 15.39 13.05
C PRO A 417 -6.55 14.46 14.14
N TYR A 418 -6.79 13.15 14.03
CA TYR A 418 -6.16 12.16 14.90
C TYR A 418 -4.81 11.75 14.34
N ARG A 419 -3.73 12.05 15.07
CA ARG A 419 -2.36 11.64 14.70
C ARG A 419 -2.08 10.23 15.21
N GLY A 420 -1.82 9.29 14.30
CA GLY A 420 -1.56 7.90 14.63
C GLY A 420 -2.72 6.95 14.31
N SER A 421 -2.66 5.77 14.93
CA SER A 421 -3.71 4.76 14.89
C SER A 421 -3.67 3.92 16.16
N VAL A 422 -4.81 3.36 16.55
CA VAL A 422 -4.92 2.36 17.63
C VAL A 422 -3.97 1.18 17.42
N LEU A 423 -3.65 0.85 16.17
CA LEU A 423 -2.73 -0.23 15.81
C LEU A 423 -1.26 0.06 16.12
N THR A 424 -0.89 1.34 16.29
CA THR A 424 0.47 1.70 16.74
C THR A 424 0.78 1.11 18.12
N GLN A 425 -0.22 0.99 18.98
CA GLN A 425 -0.08 0.45 20.35
C GLN A 425 0.01 -1.08 20.38
N VAL A 426 -0.50 -1.76 19.35
CA VAL A 426 -0.45 -3.23 19.22
C VAL A 426 0.94 -3.69 18.73
N GLY A 427 1.65 -2.82 18.01
CA GLY A 427 2.97 -3.13 17.45
C GLY A 427 2.92 -4.08 16.24
N ALA A 428 4.08 -4.56 15.81
CA ALA A 428 4.23 -5.44 14.65
C ALA A 428 3.89 -6.90 14.98
N VAL A 429 2.61 -7.19 15.19
CA VAL A 429 2.09 -8.54 15.50
C VAL A 429 1.27 -9.13 14.34
N ASN A 430 1.04 -10.44 14.36
CA ASN A 430 0.09 -11.09 13.47
C ASN A 430 -1.31 -11.06 14.11
N LEU A 431 -2.17 -10.14 13.64
CA LEU A 431 -3.51 -9.88 14.20
C LEU A 431 -4.42 -11.11 14.09
N GLY A 432 -4.33 -11.86 12.99
CA GLY A 432 -5.20 -13.01 12.71
C GLY A 432 -5.06 -14.19 13.69
N ARG A 433 -4.14 -14.11 14.66
CA ARG A 433 -3.96 -15.13 15.71
C ARG A 433 -4.47 -14.72 17.08
N SER A 434 -4.94 -13.49 17.26
CA SER A 434 -5.44 -13.00 18.54
C SER A 434 -6.87 -12.50 18.35
N LEU A 435 -7.85 -13.33 18.77
CA LEU A 435 -9.27 -12.96 18.74
C LEU A 435 -9.53 -11.66 19.52
N GLN A 436 -8.90 -11.52 20.69
CA GLN A 436 -9.00 -10.32 21.52
C GLN A 436 -8.55 -9.04 20.78
N ASN A 437 -7.47 -9.11 19.98
CA ASN A 437 -7.03 -7.95 19.19
C ASN A 437 -8.02 -7.63 18.07
N LEU A 438 -8.60 -8.64 17.42
CA LEU A 438 -9.58 -8.44 16.35
C LEU A 438 -10.87 -7.82 16.91
N GLU A 439 -11.39 -8.34 18.01
CA GLU A 439 -12.57 -7.83 18.71
C GLU A 439 -12.37 -6.38 19.17
N ARG A 440 -11.19 -6.06 19.73
CA ARG A 440 -10.86 -4.70 20.15
C ARG A 440 -10.87 -3.71 18.98
N LEU A 441 -10.37 -4.11 17.81
CA LEU A 441 -10.36 -3.27 16.61
C LEU A 441 -11.77 -3.09 16.03
N GLN A 442 -12.60 -4.14 16.11
CA GLN A 442 -13.98 -4.11 15.64
C GLN A 442 -14.89 -3.25 16.51
N SER A 443 -14.65 -3.27 17.83
CA SER A 443 -15.39 -2.50 18.85
C SER A 443 -14.73 -1.15 19.18
N THR A 444 -13.75 -0.70 18.39
CA THR A 444 -13.08 0.59 18.66
C THR A 444 -14.07 1.75 18.46
N GLU A 445 -14.60 2.24 19.56
CA GLU A 445 -15.42 3.45 19.65
C GLU A 445 -14.54 4.58 20.20
N PHE A 446 -14.19 5.56 19.37
CA PHE A 446 -13.58 6.80 19.85
C PHE A 446 -14.05 7.98 19.01
N ALA A 447 -14.13 9.14 19.66
CA ALA A 447 -14.85 10.35 19.25
C ALA A 447 -14.37 11.03 17.94
N TYR A 448 -13.45 10.46 17.18
CA TYR A 448 -12.90 11.09 15.98
C TYR A 448 -13.67 10.69 14.71
N ARG A 449 -13.46 11.47 13.64
CA ARG A 449 -13.97 11.16 12.30
C ARG A 449 -13.63 9.74 11.87
N SER A 450 -14.53 9.11 11.15
CA SER A 450 -14.47 7.70 10.78
C SER A 450 -13.27 7.35 9.90
N VAL A 451 -12.74 8.34 9.16
CA VAL A 451 -11.48 8.21 8.41
C VAL A 451 -10.28 7.82 9.30
N TYR A 452 -10.33 8.12 10.60
CA TYR A 452 -9.28 7.81 11.56
C TYR A 452 -9.45 6.46 12.28
N LEU A 453 -10.58 5.77 12.06
CA LEU A 453 -10.79 4.45 12.63
C LEU A 453 -9.75 3.45 12.10
N PRO A 454 -9.34 2.46 12.90
CA PRO A 454 -8.38 1.47 12.46
C PRO A 454 -9.01 0.57 11.39
N VAL A 455 -8.38 0.49 10.22
CA VAL A 455 -8.82 -0.40 9.12
C VAL A 455 -7.86 -1.57 9.03
N ALA A 456 -8.08 -2.62 9.83
CA ALA A 456 -7.36 -3.88 9.67
C ALA A 456 -8.14 -4.82 8.75
N ARG A 457 -7.46 -5.41 7.75
CA ARG A 457 -8.03 -6.52 6.98
C ARG A 457 -8.46 -7.62 7.95
N GLN A 458 -9.61 -8.25 7.72
CA GLN A 458 -10.25 -9.23 8.62
C GLN A 458 -10.78 -8.67 9.97
N ALA A 459 -10.59 -7.38 10.27
CA ALA A 459 -11.11 -6.73 11.48
C ALA A 459 -11.49 -5.26 11.21
N VAL A 460 -12.35 -5.06 10.22
CA VAL A 460 -12.97 -3.75 9.95
C VAL A 460 -14.00 -3.45 11.05
N PRO A 461 -14.07 -2.22 11.59
CA PRO A 461 -15.09 -1.81 12.56
C PRO A 461 -16.50 -2.21 12.13
N GLU A 462 -17.30 -2.71 13.08
CA GLU A 462 -18.61 -3.28 12.78
C GLU A 462 -19.53 -2.30 12.05
N VAL A 463 -19.62 -1.06 12.54
CA VAL A 463 -20.40 0.01 11.93
C VAL A 463 -20.00 0.29 10.48
N LEU A 464 -18.71 0.17 10.13
CA LEU A 464 -18.26 0.33 8.75
C LEU A 464 -18.66 -0.88 7.91
N LYS A 465 -18.37 -2.08 8.41
CA LYS A 465 -18.68 -3.34 7.72
C LYS A 465 -20.17 -3.49 7.43
N THR A 466 -21.04 -3.13 8.38
CA THR A 466 -22.50 -3.27 8.26
C THR A 466 -23.09 -2.36 7.19
N PHE A 467 -22.47 -1.19 6.94
CA PHE A 467 -22.95 -0.17 6.01
C PHE A 467 -22.09 -0.09 4.74
N ASP A 468 -21.75 -1.25 4.20
CA ASP A 468 -21.14 -1.44 2.87
C ASP A 468 -19.79 -0.71 2.70
N PHE A 469 -18.96 -0.68 3.74
CA PHE A 469 -17.58 -0.18 3.62
C PHE A 469 -16.77 -0.97 2.57
N ALA A 470 -15.85 -0.29 1.89
CA ALA A 470 -15.03 -0.90 0.85
C ALA A 470 -14.17 -2.04 1.40
N GLU A 471 -14.12 -3.17 0.68
CA GLU A 471 -13.22 -4.29 1.03
C GLU A 471 -11.76 -3.85 0.86
N PRO A 472 -10.98 -3.69 1.96
CA PRO A 472 -9.64 -3.11 1.91
C PRO A 472 -8.59 -4.01 1.24
N SER A 473 -8.97 -5.21 0.79
CA SER A 473 -8.10 -6.14 0.05
C SER A 473 -8.16 -5.94 -1.46
N ILE A 474 -9.15 -5.22 -2.00
CA ILE A 474 -9.33 -5.01 -3.45
C ILE A 474 -9.51 -3.53 -3.79
N ILE A 475 -9.28 -3.18 -5.05
CA ILE A 475 -9.48 -1.81 -5.55
C ILE A 475 -10.97 -1.58 -5.69
N VAL A 476 -11.49 -0.56 -5.02
CA VAL A 476 -12.91 -0.19 -5.03
C VAL A 476 -13.05 1.28 -5.44
N GLY A 477 -13.43 1.53 -6.69
CA GLY A 477 -13.80 2.85 -7.22
C GLY A 477 -15.29 3.16 -7.05
N ARG A 478 -16.13 2.11 -6.91
CA ARG A 478 -17.55 2.19 -6.56
C ARG A 478 -17.87 1.13 -5.51
N ARG A 479 -18.40 1.55 -4.36
CA ARG A 479 -18.91 0.62 -3.34
C ARG A 479 -20.25 0.04 -3.78
N GLU A 480 -20.47 -1.24 -3.45
CA GLU A 480 -21.79 -1.84 -3.56
C GLU A 480 -22.73 -1.24 -2.50
N ILE A 481 -24.03 -1.22 -2.77
CA ILE A 481 -25.02 -0.70 -1.84
C ILE A 481 -26.03 -1.82 -1.59
N THR A 482 -26.13 -2.26 -0.34
CA THR A 482 -27.10 -3.26 0.07
C THR A 482 -28.27 -2.62 0.81
N THR A 483 -29.39 -3.33 0.93
CA THR A 483 -30.50 -2.94 1.79
C THR A 483 -30.99 -4.21 2.46
N VAL A 484 -30.49 -4.45 3.68
CA VAL A 484 -30.69 -5.71 4.40
C VAL A 484 -31.22 -5.44 5.82
N PRO A 485 -32.06 -6.34 6.39
CA PRO A 485 -32.64 -6.15 7.72
C PRO A 485 -31.60 -5.93 8.83
N THR A 486 -30.41 -6.52 8.70
CA THR A 486 -29.32 -6.38 9.68
C THR A 486 -28.85 -4.94 9.85
N GLN A 487 -28.92 -4.10 8.80
CA GLN A 487 -28.59 -2.67 8.88
C GLN A 487 -29.63 -1.92 9.73
N ALA A 488 -30.92 -2.20 9.54
CA ALA A 488 -31.97 -1.61 10.36
C ALA A 488 -31.88 -2.10 11.82
N LEU A 489 -31.61 -3.39 12.04
CA LEU A 489 -31.40 -3.94 13.38
C LEU A 489 -30.19 -3.32 14.08
N PHE A 490 -29.10 -3.02 13.35
CA PHE A 490 -27.97 -2.30 13.90
C PHE A 490 -28.39 -0.91 14.41
N LEU A 491 -29.17 -0.15 13.62
CA LEU A 491 -29.64 1.18 14.04
C LEU A 491 -30.55 1.12 15.28
N LEU A 492 -31.30 0.03 15.48
CA LEU A 492 -32.22 -0.12 16.61
C LEU A 492 -31.54 -0.65 17.88
N ASN A 493 -30.50 -1.47 17.76
CA ASN A 493 -29.98 -2.26 18.88
C ASN A 493 -28.48 -2.06 19.17
N SER A 494 -27.76 -1.38 18.29
CA SER A 494 -26.31 -1.18 18.47
C SER A 494 -26.04 -0.32 19.70
N LYS A 495 -25.09 -0.78 20.53
CA LYS A 495 -24.59 -0.01 21.67
C LYS A 495 -24.16 1.40 21.26
N PHE A 496 -23.39 1.52 20.18
CA PHE A 496 -22.95 2.80 19.63
C PHE A 496 -24.13 3.76 19.39
N VAL A 497 -25.20 3.28 18.75
CA VAL A 497 -26.35 4.12 18.38
C VAL A 497 -27.15 4.52 19.62
N THR A 498 -27.37 3.59 20.55
CA THR A 498 -28.01 3.88 21.84
C THR A 498 -27.25 4.91 22.65
N GLU A 499 -25.91 4.82 22.69
CA GLU A 499 -25.06 5.81 23.37
C GLU A 499 -25.14 7.19 22.71
N GLN A 500 -25.13 7.27 21.37
CA GLN A 500 -25.27 8.57 20.69
C GLN A 500 -26.66 9.17 20.87
N ALA A 501 -27.72 8.35 20.85
CA ALA A 501 -29.08 8.80 21.13
C ALA A 501 -29.21 9.32 22.57
N GLY A 502 -28.62 8.62 23.54
CA GLY A 502 -28.61 9.03 24.94
C GLY A 502 -27.78 10.29 25.20
N ALA A 503 -26.72 10.54 24.43
CA ALA A 503 -25.92 11.76 24.54
C ALA A 503 -26.58 12.98 23.85
N MET A 504 -27.48 12.74 22.89
CA MET A 504 -28.25 13.78 22.21
C MET A 504 -29.47 14.25 23.03
N ALA A 505 -30.11 13.33 23.76
CA ALA A 505 -31.27 13.59 24.62
C ALA A 505 -30.86 14.35 25.89
#